data_AF-A0A392UQ28-F1
#
_entry.id   AF-A0A392UQ28-F1
#
_cell.length_a   1.000
_cell.length_b   1.000
_cell.length_c   1.000
_cell.angle_alpha   90.00
_cell.angle_beta   90.00
_cell.angle_gamma   90.00
#
_symmetry.space_group_name_H-M   'P 1'
#
loop_
_entity.id
_entity.type
_entity.pdbx_description
1 polymer ?
#
loop_
_entity_poly.entity_id
_entity_poly.type
_entity_poly.pdbx_seq_one_letter_code
_entity_poly.pdbx_strand_id
1 'polypeptide(L)' 'NTLEAEDDKCVKFESGLRPDIKHMIGFSQIRDFATLVNKSRICDDDGSNVLKTGPDIEPV' A
#
# COMPACT_ATOMS: atom_id res chain seq x y z
N ASN A 1 -16.44 18.59 -12.63
CA ASN A 1 -15.00 18.31 -12.47
C ASN A 1 -14.86 17.15 -11.50
N THR A 2 -15.10 15.92 -11.96
CA THR A 2 -15.27 14.75 -11.06
C THR A 2 -13.93 14.18 -10.60
N LEU A 3 -12.90 14.30 -11.45
CA LEU A 3 -11.55 13.79 -11.17
C LEU A 3 -10.86 14.53 -10.02
N GLU A 4 -11.04 15.86 -9.93
CA GLU A 4 -10.41 16.68 -8.90
C GLU A 4 -10.98 16.39 -7.50
N ALA A 5 -12.26 15.98 -7.41
CA ALA A 5 -12.89 15.58 -6.16
C ALA A 5 -12.52 14.15 -5.72
N GLU A 6 -12.08 13.29 -6.65
CA GLU A 6 -11.57 11.95 -6.33
C GLU A 6 -10.12 11.99 -5.90
N ASP A 7 -9.31 12.85 -6.55
CA ASP A 7 -7.92 13.09 -6.18
C ASP A 7 -7.80 13.61 -4.74
N ASP A 8 -8.61 14.62 -4.35
CA ASP A 8 -8.66 15.14 -2.98
C ASP A 8 -9.01 14.05 -1.94
N LYS A 9 -9.95 13.15 -2.27
CA LYS A 9 -10.29 12.02 -1.41
C LYS A 9 -9.12 11.03 -1.27
N CYS A 10 -8.43 10.75 -2.37
CA CYS A 10 -7.27 9.86 -2.35
C CYS A 10 -6.16 10.46 -1.49
N VAL A 11 -5.82 11.73 -1.69
CA VAL A 11 -4.79 12.44 -0.91
C VAL A 11 -5.11 12.43 0.59
N LYS A 12 -6.37 12.69 0.96
CA LYS A 12 -6.82 12.67 2.36
C LYS A 12 -6.70 11.26 2.98
N PHE A 13 -7.00 10.21 2.21
CA PHE A 13 -6.88 8.83 2.67
C PHE A 13 -5.42 8.41 2.81
N GLU A 14 -4.57 8.70 1.81
CA GLU A 14 -3.14 8.41 1.83
C GLU A 14 -2.39 9.13 2.94
N SER A 15 -2.90 10.26 3.42
CA SER A 15 -2.34 10.93 4.61
C SER A 15 -2.54 10.16 5.90
N GLY A 16 -3.55 9.28 5.98
CA GLY A 16 -3.85 8.45 7.16
C GLY A 16 -3.30 7.02 7.07
N LEU A 17 -2.74 6.63 5.93
CA LEU A 17 -2.15 5.31 5.73
C LEU A 17 -0.76 5.20 6.39
N ARG A 18 -0.41 3.98 6.77
CA ARG A 18 0.98 3.67 7.17
C ARG A 18 1.93 3.93 5.99
N PRO A 19 3.15 4.45 6.26
CA PRO A 19 4.10 4.78 5.20
C PRO A 19 4.45 3.59 4.30
N ASP A 20 4.53 2.35 4.81
CA ASP A 20 4.71 1.14 4.00
C ASP A 20 3.61 0.95 2.95
N ILE A 21 2.35 1.07 3.37
CA ILE A 21 1.19 0.95 2.48
C ILE A 21 1.19 2.12 1.50
N LYS A 22 1.41 3.36 1.98
CA LYS A 22 1.45 4.56 1.14
C LYS A 22 2.49 4.44 0.03
N HIS A 23 3.65 3.86 0.34
CA HIS A 23 4.72 3.67 -0.62
C HIS A 23 4.31 2.67 -1.73
N MET A 24 3.71 1.54 -1.35
CA MET A 24 3.20 0.55 -2.30
C MET A 24 2.07 1.09 -3.19
N ILE A 25 1.17 1.88 -2.60
CA ILE A 25 0.05 2.48 -3.30
C ILE A 25 0.49 3.64 -4.22
N GLY A 26 1.41 4.48 -3.75
CA GLY A 26 1.99 5.58 -4.52
C GLY A 26 2.73 5.10 -5.77
N PHE A 27 3.38 3.94 -5.73
CA PHE A 27 3.98 3.32 -6.92
C PHE A 27 2.96 2.96 -8.01
N SER A 28 1.71 2.66 -7.63
CA SER A 28 0.65 2.33 -8.58
C SER A 28 -0.05 3.56 -9.19
N GLN A 29 0.30 4.79 -8.79
CA GLN A 29 -0.30 6.06 -9.27
C GLN A 29 -1.84 6.00 -9.39
N ILE A 30 -2.49 5.55 -8.31
CA ILE A 30 -3.94 5.31 -8.31
C ILE A 30 -4.67 6.65 -8.12
N ARG A 31 -5.58 6.97 -9.04
CA ARG A 31 -6.42 8.18 -8.97
C ARG A 31 -7.88 7.89 -8.59
N ASP A 32 -8.27 6.62 -8.61
CA ASP A 32 -9.59 6.14 -8.25
C ASP A 32 -9.66 5.74 -6.78
N PHE A 33 -10.53 6.39 -6.02
CA PHE A 33 -10.66 6.15 -4.58
C PHE A 33 -11.03 4.69 -4.25
N ALA A 34 -11.93 4.09 -5.03
CA ALA A 34 -12.32 2.69 -4.83
C ALA A 34 -11.13 1.74 -5.02
N THR A 35 -10.27 2.01 -6.01
CA THR A 35 -9.07 1.22 -6.27
C THR A 35 -8.02 1.42 -5.19
N LEU A 36 -7.85 2.66 -4.71
CA LEU A 36 -6.95 3.02 -3.61
C LEU A 36 -7.28 2.23 -2.34
N VAL A 37 -8.55 2.23 -1.93
CA VAL A 37 -9.04 1.50 -0.76
C VAL A 37 -8.86 -0.02 -0.93
N ASN A 38 -9.20 -0.55 -2.11
CA ASN A 38 -9.05 -1.98 -2.38
C ASN A 38 -7.59 -2.42 -2.31
N LYS A 39 -6.66 -1.68 -2.92
CA LYS A 39 -5.23 -2.02 -2.86
C LYS A 39 -4.66 -1.83 -1.46
N SER A 40 -5.03 -0.77 -0.75
CA SER A 40 -4.59 -0.54 0.63
C SER A 40 -4.99 -1.68 1.55
N ARG A 41 -6.18 -2.27 1.34
CA ARG A 41 -6.66 -3.43 2.11
C ARG A 41 -5.84 -4.71 1.84
N ILE A 42 -5.30 -4.86 0.63
CA ILE A 42 -4.46 -6.01 0.26
C ILE A 42 -3.05 -5.87 0.86
N CYS A 43 -2.45 -4.67 0.82
CA CYS A 43 -1.13 -4.42 1.39
C CYS A 43 -1.08 -4.43 2.93
N ASP A 44 -2.22 -4.25 3.61
CA ASP A 44 -2.29 -4.41 5.06
C ASP A 44 -2.02 -5.88 5.49
N ASP A 45 -2.35 -6.83 4.60
CA ASP A 45 -2.19 -8.28 4.82
C ASP A 45 -0.80 -8.82 4.44
N ASP A 46 -0.12 -8.19 3.48
CA ASP A 46 1.17 -8.66 2.94
C ASP A 46 2.37 -8.46 3.91
N GLY A 47 2.18 -7.69 4.99
CA GLY A 47 3.21 -7.33 5.95
C GLY A 47 3.70 -8.44 6.90
N SER A 48 3.34 -9.71 6.69
CA SER A 48 3.62 -10.76 7.69
C SER A 48 3.97 -12.16 7.15
N ASN A 49 4.40 -12.32 5.89
CA ASN A 49 4.75 -13.66 5.37
C ASN A 49 6.21 -13.91 4.94
N VAL A 50 7.16 -12.97 5.09
CA VAL A 50 8.55 -13.21 4.59
C VAL A 50 9.70 -13.23 5.60
N LEU A 51 9.48 -13.20 6.92
CA LEU A 51 10.59 -13.28 7.90
C LEU A 51 10.52 -14.48 8.87
N LYS A 52 9.99 -15.64 8.42
CA LYS A 52 10.19 -16.92 9.13
C LYS A 52 10.60 -18.09 8.23
N THR A 53 11.40 -17.85 7.19
CA THR A 53 12.10 -18.92 6.47
C THR A 53 13.60 -18.85 6.73
N GLY A 54 14.01 -19.48 7.84
CA GLY A 54 15.34 -20.05 8.07
C GLY A 54 16.46 -19.10 8.51
N PRO A 55 17.19 -19.36 9.62
CA PRO A 55 18.54 -18.83 9.76
C PRO A 55 19.40 -19.41 8.64
N ASP A 56 20.13 -18.52 7.99
CA ASP A 56 21.27 -18.75 7.12
C ASP A 56 22.16 -19.86 7.73
N ILE A 57 22.05 -21.09 7.21
CA ILE A 57 23.14 -22.05 7.39
C ILE A 57 24.22 -21.58 6.42
N GLU A 58 25.19 -20.85 6.98
CA GLU A 58 26.42 -20.46 6.33
C GLU A 58 27.03 -21.68 5.63
N PRO A 59 27.38 -21.60 4.33
CA PRO A 59 27.99 -22.73 3.64
C PRO A 59 29.36 -23.03 4.28
N VAL A 60 29.50 -24.22 4.87
CA VAL A 60 30.78 -24.82 5.29
C VAL A 60 31.63 -25.22 4.09
#